data_AF-A0A0N8W8X2-F1
#
_entry.id   AF-A0A0N8W8X2-F1
#
_cell.length_a   1.000
_cell.length_b   1.000
_cell.length_c   1.000
_cell.angle_alpha   90.00
_cell.angle_beta   90.00
_cell.angle_gamma   90.00
#
_symmetry.space_group_name_H-M   'P 1'
#
loop_
_entity.id
_entity.type
_entity.pdbx_description
1 polymer ?
#
loop_
_entity_poly.entity_id
_entity_poly.type
_entity_poly.pdbx_seq_one_letter_code
_entity_poly.pdbx_strand_id
1 'polypeptide(L)'
;MQELIKNKIGLRKIILNRRQAIRERCLNCSGWIPKDVAGCEMNLCPLYPFRMKKGKQDAATRQKSIRTYCINCMNGQIGVVSKCKSSDCPLFIYRKGCVVRASYIEKGVME
;
A
#
# COMPACT_ATOMS: atom_id res chain seq x y z
N MET A 1 1.79 14.79 -6.63
CA MET A 1 1.45 13.39 -6.99
C MET A 1 2.59 12.50 -6.43
N GLN A 2 2.38 11.22 -6.12
CA GLN A 2 3.52 10.38 -5.71
C GLN A 2 4.33 10.00 -6.95
N GLU A 3 5.59 10.40 -6.99
CA GLU A 3 6.43 10.28 -8.20
C GLU A 3 7.28 9.02 -8.19
N LEU A 4 7.69 8.55 -7.01
CA LEU A 4 8.53 7.37 -6.84
C LEU A 4 7.98 6.49 -5.72
N ILE A 5 8.04 5.17 -5.91
CA ILE A 5 7.67 4.16 -4.92
C ILE A 5 8.87 3.24 -4.70
N LYS A 6 9.14 2.89 -3.44
CA LYS A 6 10.14 1.89 -3.09
C LYS A 6 9.64 0.49 -3.47
N ASN A 7 10.38 -0.19 -4.33
CA ASN A 7 10.16 -1.57 -4.76
C ASN A 7 11.39 -2.46 -4.44
N LYS A 8 11.37 -3.72 -4.89
CA LYS A 8 12.48 -4.69 -4.68
C LYS A 8 13.84 -4.23 -5.21
N ILE A 9 13.84 -3.50 -6.33
CA ILE A 9 15.05 -3.13 -7.08
C ILE A 9 15.51 -1.70 -6.72
N GLY A 10 14.63 -0.88 -6.14
CA GLY A 10 14.94 0.50 -5.76
C GLY A 10 13.71 1.41 -5.82
N LEU A 11 13.92 2.69 -6.07
CA LEU A 11 12.84 3.65 -6.31
C LEU A 11 12.42 3.58 -7.79
N ARG A 12 11.12 3.44 -8.05
CA ARG A 12 10.57 3.49 -9.42
C ARG A 12 9.32 4.35 -9.53
N LYS A 13 9.14 4.97 -10.70
CA LYS A 13 7.94 5.72 -11.05
C LYS A 13 6.86 4.76 -11.55
N ILE A 14 6.04 4.27 -10.62
CA ILE A 14 4.94 3.37 -10.91
C ILE A 14 3.66 3.88 -10.25
N ILE A 15 2.53 3.70 -10.92
CA ILE A 15 1.21 4.06 -10.40
C ILE A 15 0.49 2.77 -10.01
N LEU A 16 0.23 2.60 -8.72
CA LEU A 16 -0.41 1.41 -8.16
C LEU A 16 -1.84 1.75 -7.76
N ASN A 17 -2.84 0.92 -8.09
CA ASN A 17 -4.12 0.97 -7.38
C ASN A 17 -3.96 0.51 -5.92
N ARG A 18 -4.99 0.74 -5.08
CA ARG A 18 -5.03 0.27 -3.69
C ARG A 18 -4.67 -1.20 -3.52
N ARG A 19 -5.15 -2.09 -4.40
CA ARG A 19 -4.88 -3.54 -4.32
C ARG A 19 -3.40 -3.85 -4.59
N GLN A 20 -2.81 -3.20 -5.59
CA GLN A 20 -1.38 -3.31 -5.88
C GLN A 20 -0.54 -2.69 -4.76
N ALA A 21 -0.90 -1.50 -4.28
CA ALA A 21 -0.21 -0.78 -3.22
C ALA A 21 -0.15 -1.57 -1.90
N ILE A 22 -1.25 -2.23 -1.51
CA ILE A 22 -1.27 -3.10 -0.33
C ILE A 22 -0.28 -4.25 -0.49
N ARG A 23 -0.29 -4.94 -1.63
CA ARG A 23 0.66 -6.04 -1.88
C ARG A 23 2.10 -5.57 -1.84
N GLU A 24 2.38 -4.43 -2.47
CA GLU A 24 3.71 -3.84 -2.51
C GLU A 24 4.20 -3.50 -1.10
N ARG A 25 3.32 -2.94 -0.26
CA ARG A 25 3.63 -2.68 1.16
C ARG A 25 3.89 -3.97 1.93
N CYS A 26 3.10 -5.02 1.72
CA CYS A 26 3.33 -6.31 2.37
C CYS A 26 4.66 -6.93 1.91
N LEU A 27 5.01 -6.85 0.62
CA LEU A 27 6.32 -7.29 0.12
C LEU A 27 7.44 -6.52 0.81
N ASN A 28 7.36 -5.19 0.82
CA ASN A 28 8.35 -4.34 1.47
C ASN A 28 8.52 -4.69 2.97
N CYS A 29 7.42 -4.94 3.68
CA CYS A 29 7.41 -5.36 5.09
C CYS A 29 8.11 -6.72 5.30
N SER A 30 7.93 -7.66 4.37
CA SER A 30 8.54 -9.00 4.42
C SER A 30 9.97 -9.07 3.85
N GLY A 31 10.63 -7.94 3.60
CA GLY A 31 11.94 -7.95 2.93
C GLY A 31 11.90 -8.47 1.49
N TRP A 32 10.79 -8.23 0.78
CA TRP A 32 10.53 -8.66 -0.59
C TRP A 32 10.39 -10.17 -0.80
N ILE A 33 10.02 -10.92 0.25
CA ILE A 33 9.88 -12.37 0.20
C ILE A 33 8.39 -12.75 0.05
N PRO A 34 7.95 -13.25 -1.14
CA PRO A 34 6.53 -13.53 -1.36
C PRO A 34 5.94 -14.62 -0.47
N LYS A 35 6.74 -15.65 -0.13
CA LYS A 35 6.36 -16.75 0.76
C LYS A 35 6.06 -16.25 2.17
N ASP A 36 6.81 -15.28 2.67
CA ASP A 36 6.63 -14.71 4.01
C ASP A 36 5.37 -13.84 4.08
N VAL A 37 4.95 -13.21 2.97
CA VAL A 37 3.62 -12.56 2.93
C VAL A 37 2.49 -13.59 2.97
N ALA A 38 2.66 -14.72 2.28
CA ALA A 38 1.66 -15.78 2.30
C ALA A 38 1.54 -16.38 3.71
N GLY A 39 2.68 -16.72 4.34
CA GLY A 39 2.81 -17.28 5.68
C GLY A 39 2.83 -16.26 6.82
N CYS A 40 2.51 -14.99 6.57
CA CYS A 40 2.44 -13.98 7.62
C CYS A 40 1.38 -14.38 8.66
N GLU A 41 1.71 -14.35 9.94
CA GLU A 41 0.81 -14.73 11.04
C GLU A 41 0.14 -13.52 11.73
N MET A 42 0.48 -12.29 11.30
CA MET A 42 -0.07 -11.06 11.85
C MET A 42 -1.50 -10.79 11.37
N ASN A 43 -2.44 -11.65 11.79
CA ASN A 43 -3.83 -11.65 11.38
C ASN A 43 -4.57 -10.36 11.77
N LEU A 44 -4.09 -9.67 12.83
CA LEU A 44 -4.61 -8.37 13.28
C LEU A 44 -4.12 -7.19 12.43
N CYS A 45 -3.20 -7.40 11.50
CA CYS A 45 -2.78 -6.35 10.58
C CYS A 45 -3.96 -5.95 9.69
N PRO A 46 -4.34 -4.65 9.61
CA PRO A 46 -5.48 -4.23 8.80
C PRO A 46 -5.35 -4.59 7.31
N LEU A 47 -4.13 -4.77 6.81
CA LEU A 47 -3.88 -5.17 5.42
C LEU A 47 -3.99 -6.68 5.18
N TYR A 48 -4.01 -7.49 6.24
CA TYR A 48 -3.95 -8.95 6.18
C TYR A 48 -4.96 -9.58 5.22
N PRO A 49 -6.26 -9.17 5.21
CA PRO A 49 -7.24 -9.76 4.30
C PRO A 49 -6.96 -9.48 2.82
N PHE A 50 -6.21 -8.42 2.52
CA PHE A 50 -5.96 -7.94 1.16
C PHE A 50 -4.56 -8.29 0.64
N ARG A 51 -3.67 -8.80 1.52
CA ARG A 51 -2.24 -9.01 1.24
C ARG A 51 -1.97 -9.90 0.02
N MET A 52 -2.86 -10.85 -0.28
CA MET A 52 -2.68 -11.83 -1.36
C MET A 52 -3.33 -11.42 -2.68
N LYS A 53 -3.94 -10.22 -2.79
CA LYS A 53 -4.68 -9.82 -3.99
C LYS A 53 -5.80 -10.82 -4.37
N LYS A 54 -6.42 -11.56 -3.46
CA LYS A 54 -7.48 -12.56 -3.75
C LYS A 54 -8.79 -12.21 -3.03
N GLY A 55 -9.92 -12.78 -3.47
CA GLY A 55 -11.23 -12.62 -2.83
C GLY A 55 -11.94 -11.29 -3.11
N LYS A 56 -13.03 -10.98 -2.38
CA LYS A 56 -13.86 -9.77 -2.57
C LYS A 56 -13.01 -8.50 -2.46
N GLN A 57 -12.99 -7.73 -3.55
CA GLN A 57 -12.10 -6.58 -3.72
C GLN A 57 -12.87 -5.25 -3.65
N ASP A 58 -13.61 -5.01 -2.57
CA ASP A 58 -14.28 -3.73 -2.34
C ASP A 58 -13.29 -2.57 -2.13
N ALA A 59 -13.51 -1.47 -2.86
CA ALA A 59 -12.60 -0.33 -2.88
C ALA A 59 -12.67 0.52 -1.61
N ALA A 60 -13.84 0.61 -0.98
CA ALA A 60 -14.05 1.35 0.26
C ALA A 60 -13.43 0.61 1.45
N THR A 61 -13.62 -0.70 1.52
CA THR A 61 -13.05 -1.56 2.57
C THR A 61 -11.52 -1.55 2.54
N ARG A 62 -10.90 -1.63 1.35
CA ARG A 62 -9.46 -1.43 1.20
C ARG A 62 -9.02 -0.07 1.70
N GLN A 63 -9.75 0.98 1.36
CA GLN A 63 -9.41 2.34 1.77
C GLN A 63 -9.48 2.50 3.30
N LYS A 64 -10.49 1.93 3.96
CA LYS A 64 -10.58 1.88 5.42
C LYS A 64 -9.40 1.12 6.02
N SER A 65 -9.07 -0.03 5.45
CA SER A 65 -7.96 -0.88 5.91
C SER A 65 -6.59 -0.20 5.78
N ILE A 66 -6.35 0.50 4.67
CA ILE A 66 -5.15 1.33 4.47
C ILE A 66 -5.07 2.43 5.51
N ARG A 67 -6.17 3.15 5.77
CA ARG A 67 -6.24 4.22 6.78
C ARG A 67 -5.89 3.68 8.17
N THR A 68 -6.51 2.58 8.58
CA THR A 68 -6.24 1.92 9.87
C THR A 68 -4.79 1.45 9.96
N TYR A 69 -4.24 0.86 8.90
CA TYR A 69 -2.82 0.48 8.87
C TYR A 69 -1.90 1.69 9.06
N CYS A 70 -2.16 2.79 8.36
CA CYS A 70 -1.36 4.01 8.50
C CYS A 70 -1.45 4.60 9.91
N ILE A 71 -2.62 4.52 10.57
CA ILE A 71 -2.77 4.93 11.97
C ILE A 71 -1.91 4.05 12.88
N ASN A 72 -1.96 2.72 12.73
CA ASN A 72 -1.14 1.79 13.51
C ASN A 72 0.36 2.01 13.27
N CYS A 73 0.76 2.24 12.01
CA CYS A 73 2.15 2.56 11.63
C CYS A 73 2.65 3.85 12.29
N MET A 74 1.75 4.77 12.63
CA MET A 74 2.04 6.02 13.35
C MET A 74 1.69 5.91 14.84
N ASN A 75 1.75 4.70 15.41
CA ASN A 75 1.49 4.43 16.81
C ASN A 75 0.14 4.95 17.33
N GLY A 76 -0.92 4.78 16.52
CA GLY A 76 -2.29 5.19 16.87
C GLY A 76 -2.59 6.67 16.66
N GLN A 77 -1.61 7.50 16.32
CA GLN A 77 -1.81 8.94 16.21
C GLN A 77 -2.44 9.34 14.87
N ILE A 78 -3.74 9.66 14.89
CA ILE A 78 -4.51 9.97 13.67
C ILE A 78 -3.99 11.22 12.96
N GLY A 79 -3.66 12.29 13.71
CA GLY A 79 -3.26 13.59 13.17
C GLY A 79 -1.95 13.55 12.38
N VAL A 80 -1.00 12.71 12.80
CA VAL A 80 0.34 12.64 12.20
C VAL A 80 0.39 11.80 10.93
N VAL A 81 -0.62 10.97 10.65
CA VAL A 81 -0.72 10.24 9.36
C VAL A 81 -0.67 11.21 8.18
N SER A 82 -1.30 12.38 8.33
CA SER A 82 -1.29 13.42 7.31
C SER A 82 0.11 14.01 7.06
N LYS A 83 0.95 14.01 8.11
CA LYS A 83 2.31 14.56 8.19
C LYS A 83 3.42 13.54 7.91
N CYS A 84 3.08 12.27 7.71
CA CYS A 84 4.04 11.23 7.31
C CYS A 84 4.86 11.70 6.09
N LYS A 85 6.19 11.54 6.16
CA LYS A 85 7.14 11.99 5.12
C LYS A 85 7.58 10.89 4.16
N SER A 86 7.18 9.64 4.38
CA SER A 86 7.54 8.48 3.54
C SER A 86 6.79 8.52 2.21
N SER A 87 7.14 9.49 1.36
CA SER A 87 6.57 9.69 0.03
C SER A 87 6.88 8.55 -0.93
N ASP A 88 7.81 7.66 -0.59
CA ASP A 88 8.15 6.42 -1.30
C ASP A 88 7.29 5.21 -0.87
N CYS A 89 6.49 5.35 0.19
CA CYS A 89 5.63 4.27 0.68
C CYS A 89 4.49 4.01 -0.31
N PRO A 90 4.25 2.75 -0.75
CA PRO A 90 3.17 2.43 -1.69
C PRO A 90 1.77 2.90 -1.24
N LEU A 91 1.54 3.03 0.07
CA LEU A 91 0.25 3.47 0.64
C LEU A 91 0.13 4.99 0.77
N PHE A 92 1.18 5.75 0.47
CA PHE A 92 1.27 7.17 0.80
C PHE A 92 0.11 7.99 0.24
N ILE A 93 -0.22 7.85 -1.05
CA ILE A 93 -1.35 8.57 -1.66
C ILE A 93 -2.69 8.15 -1.06
N TYR A 94 -2.82 6.88 -0.66
CA TYR A 94 -4.05 6.33 -0.14
C TYR A 94 -4.27 6.65 1.33
N ARG A 95 -3.27 7.09 2.08
CA ARG A 95 -3.40 7.37 3.52
C ARG A 95 -4.47 8.41 3.88
N LYS A 96 -4.82 9.28 2.92
CA LYS A 96 -5.84 10.34 3.05
C LYS A 96 -7.13 10.07 2.26
N GLY A 97 -7.36 8.86 1.76
CA GLY A 97 -8.58 8.57 1.00
C GLY A 97 -8.52 8.85 -0.50
N CYS A 98 -7.35 9.19 -1.05
CA CYS A 98 -7.21 9.53 -2.46
C CYS A 98 -7.71 8.40 -3.38
N VAL A 99 -8.29 8.78 -4.53
CA VAL A 99 -8.72 7.88 -5.59
C VAL A 99 -7.80 8.12 -6.79
N VAL A 100 -7.09 7.08 -7.23
CA VAL A 100 -6.35 7.11 -8.49
C VAL A 100 -7.28 6.55 -9.56
N ARG A 101 -7.48 7.31 -10.65
CA ARG A 101 -8.30 6.85 -11.78
C ARG A 101 -7.56 5.73 -12.53
N ALA A 102 -8.31 4.73 -13.00
CA ALA A 102 -7.75 3.56 -13.67
C ALA A 102 -6.86 3.91 -14.88
N SER A 103 -7.20 4.98 -15.62
CA SER A 103 -6.44 5.48 -16.77
C SER A 103 -4.98 5.87 -16.46
N TYR A 104 -4.64 6.12 -15.19
CA TYR A 104 -3.26 6.41 -14.79
C TYR A 104 -2.43 5.15 -14.49
N ILE A 105 -3.07 4.00 -14.31
CA ILE A 105 -2.38 2.75 -13.93
C ILE A 105 -1.82 2.03 -15.17
N GLU A 106 -2.45 2.20 -16.33
CA GLU A 106 -2.06 1.52 -17.58
C GLU A 106 -0.76 2.07 -18.20
N LYS A 107 -0.29 3.25 -17.80
CA LYS A 107 0.92 3.90 -18.38
C LYS A 107 2.23 3.56 -17.65
N GLY A 108 2.32 2.40 -17.02
CA GLY A 108 3.37 2.04 -16.07
C GLY A 108 4.58 1.24 -16.60
N VAL A 109 4.93 1.33 -17.89
CA VAL A 109 6.20 0.81 -18.43
C VAL A 109 6.74 1.77 -19.50
N MET A 110 7.68 2.63 -19.13
CA MET A 110 8.59 3.42 -19.99
C MET A 110 9.78 3.79 -19.08
N GLU A 111 11.05 3.46 -19.30
CA GLU A 111 11.81 2.64 -20.28
C GLU A 111 12.70 1.67 -19.49
#